data_AF-A0A933JDH8-F1
#
_entry.id   AF-A0A933JDH8-F1
#
_cell.length_a   1.000
_cell.length_b   1.000
_cell.length_c   1.000
_cell.angle_alpha   90.00
_cell.angle_beta   90.00
_cell.angle_gamma   90.00
#
_symmetry.space_group_name_H-M   'P 1'
#
loop_
_entity.id
_entity.type
_entity.pdbx_description
1 polymer ?
#
loop_
_entity_poly.entity_id
_entity_poly.type
_entity_poly.pdbx_seq_one_letter_code
_entity_poly.pdbx_strand_id
1 'polypeptide(L)'
;MIDKPISATYENILAECEHCGCKNIYNRATDLKTFEPISGLDVVCLNEACEKTFRIIGDTISPAFEMFIFDCYELYKLKHYASCIINLTQAWETFFANFLRVELVYKIYTVDDDLDKVNKNLVKLYGLSKTWAFGTQRNIFINICMEPVVGVDAFAKKCNQLKKPPQRNGLSRVNPEIYGLIKRLHDSGIGELRNEVVHKNAYRPHKDEIDNLNSGRFLLITNPNDRQSLHKT
;
A
#
# COMPACT_ATOMS: atom_id res chain seq x y z
N MET A 1 -4.96 4.48 -31.09
CA MET A 1 -5.90 4.56 -29.95
C MET A 1 -5.20 5.34 -28.86
N ILE A 2 -5.75 6.49 -28.50
CA ILE A 2 -5.21 7.29 -27.40
C ILE A 2 -5.76 6.62 -26.13
N ASP A 3 -4.89 6.00 -25.34
CA ASP A 3 -5.27 5.44 -24.04
C ASP A 3 -5.89 6.56 -23.22
N LYS A 4 -7.21 6.45 -22.96
CA LYS A 4 -7.91 7.40 -22.11
C LYS A 4 -7.41 7.20 -20.67
N PRO A 5 -7.14 8.28 -19.92
CA PRO A 5 -6.55 8.17 -18.58
C PRO A 5 -7.59 7.57 -17.62
N ILE A 6 -7.45 6.29 -17.30
CA ILE A 6 -8.13 5.66 -16.18
C ILE A 6 -7.27 5.89 -14.94
N SER A 7 -7.89 6.37 -13.86
CA SER A 7 -7.24 6.52 -12.57
C SER A 7 -7.97 5.63 -11.56
N ALA A 8 -7.30 4.59 -11.09
CA ALA A 8 -7.80 3.72 -10.03
C ALA A 8 -7.28 4.20 -8.67
N THR A 9 -8.20 4.33 -7.72
CA THR A 9 -7.94 4.61 -6.30
C THR A 9 -8.30 3.39 -5.47
N TYR A 10 -7.99 3.41 -4.18
CA TYR A 10 -8.33 2.29 -3.28
C TYR A 10 -9.83 1.97 -3.30
N GLU A 11 -10.68 2.99 -3.32
CA GLU A 11 -12.14 2.81 -3.26
C GLU A 11 -12.85 2.98 -4.61
N ASN A 12 -12.31 3.81 -5.50
CA ASN A 12 -13.02 4.27 -6.69
C ASN A 12 -12.22 4.09 -7.98
N ILE A 13 -12.96 4.03 -9.07
CA ILE A 13 -12.44 3.95 -10.44
C ILE A 13 -12.95 5.16 -11.20
N LEU A 14 -12.02 5.93 -11.77
CA LEU A 14 -12.35 7.04 -12.64
C LEU A 14 -12.20 6.60 -14.09
N ALA A 15 -13.32 6.54 -14.81
CA ALA A 15 -13.34 6.13 -16.22
C ALA A 15 -14.17 7.09 -17.07
N GLU A 16 -13.60 7.50 -18.21
CA GLU A 16 -14.29 8.38 -19.15
C GLU A 16 -15.08 7.56 -20.18
N CYS A 17 -16.39 7.79 -20.26
CA CYS A 17 -17.26 7.11 -21.20
C CYS A 17 -16.86 7.44 -22.65
N GLU A 18 -16.71 6.42 -23.49
CA GLU A 18 -16.35 6.59 -24.90
C GLU A 18 -17.48 7.20 -25.75
N HIS A 19 -18.73 7.08 -25.31
CA HIS A 19 -19.90 7.53 -26.06
C HIS A 19 -20.24 9.01 -25.85
N CYS A 20 -20.10 9.52 -24.62
CA CYS A 20 -20.50 10.88 -24.26
C CYS A 20 -19.39 11.72 -23.60
N GLY A 21 -18.22 11.13 -23.34
CA GLY A 21 -17.09 11.82 -22.68
C GLY A 21 -17.31 12.11 -21.19
N CYS A 22 -18.41 11.63 -20.58
CA CYS A 22 -18.66 11.81 -19.15
C CYS A 22 -17.59 11.08 -18.32
N LYS A 23 -17.05 11.76 -17.30
CA LYS A 23 -16.13 11.18 -16.31
C LYS A 23 -16.95 10.50 -15.22
N ASN A 24 -16.98 9.17 -15.25
CA ASN A 24 -17.71 8.37 -14.29
C ASN A 24 -16.78 8.03 -13.12
N ILE A 25 -17.33 8.03 -11.90
CA ILE A 25 -16.66 7.58 -10.69
C ILE A 25 -17.45 6.37 -10.20
N TYR A 26 -16.85 5.19 -10.29
CA TYR A 26 -17.46 3.94 -9.81
C TYR A 26 -16.82 3.53 -8.50
N ASN A 27 -17.62 3.29 -7.48
CA ASN A 27 -17.16 2.65 -6.25
C ASN A 27 -17.00 1.14 -6.46
N ARG A 28 -15.85 0.61 -6.03
CA ARG A 28 -15.51 -0.82 -6.16
C ARG A 28 -16.51 -1.72 -5.44
N ALA A 29 -16.99 -1.32 -4.26
CA ALA A 29 -17.87 -2.14 -3.44
C ALA A 29 -19.36 -2.03 -3.85
N THR A 30 -19.88 -0.81 -3.99
CA THR A 30 -21.32 -0.60 -4.24
C THR A 30 -21.68 -0.76 -5.71
N ASP A 31 -20.86 -0.22 -6.61
CA ASP A 31 -21.22 -0.12 -8.02
C ASP A 31 -20.69 -1.34 -8.78
N LEU A 32 -19.41 -1.67 -8.59
CA LEU A 32 -18.74 -2.76 -9.32
C LEU A 32 -18.82 -4.11 -8.59
N LYS A 33 -19.09 -4.11 -7.28
CA LYS A 33 -19.15 -5.30 -6.42
C LYS A 33 -17.91 -6.20 -6.51
N THR A 34 -16.73 -5.60 -6.72
CA THR A 34 -15.46 -6.32 -6.82
C THR A 34 -14.30 -5.46 -6.34
N PHE A 35 -13.31 -6.10 -5.72
CA PHE A 35 -12.03 -5.49 -5.35
C PHE A 35 -10.88 -5.97 -6.25
N GLU A 36 -11.16 -6.86 -7.18
CA GLU A 36 -10.19 -7.40 -8.15
C GLU A 36 -9.87 -6.37 -9.24
N PRO A 37 -8.81 -6.60 -10.04
CA PRO A 37 -8.55 -5.80 -11.23
C PRO A 37 -9.77 -5.78 -12.17
N ILE A 38 -10.21 -4.59 -12.55
CA ILE A 38 -11.42 -4.35 -13.34
C ILE A 38 -11.11 -4.06 -14.83
N SER A 39 -9.85 -4.22 -15.24
CA SER A 39 -9.49 -4.08 -16.64
C SER A 39 -10.27 -5.10 -17.47
N GLY A 40 -10.97 -4.62 -18.48
CA GLY A 40 -11.82 -5.41 -19.33
C GLY A 40 -13.24 -5.66 -18.78
N LEU A 41 -13.63 -5.01 -17.68
CA LEU A 41 -15.00 -5.01 -17.18
C LEU A 41 -15.87 -4.05 -18.01
N ASP A 42 -17.07 -4.51 -18.38
CA ASP A 42 -18.08 -3.67 -19.01
C ASP A 42 -18.90 -2.95 -17.93
N VAL A 43 -19.01 -1.63 -18.03
CA VAL A 43 -19.74 -0.77 -17.09
C VAL A 43 -20.73 0.12 -17.82
N VAL A 44 -21.78 0.54 -17.12
CA VAL A 44 -22.80 1.46 -17.66
C VAL A 44 -22.42 2.90 -17.33
N CYS A 45 -22.50 3.81 -18.31
CA CYS A 45 -22.28 5.24 -18.06
C CYS A 45 -23.32 5.79 -17.07
N LEU A 46 -22.84 6.47 -16.02
CA LEU A 46 -23.66 7.06 -14.95
C LEU A 46 -24.40 8.34 -15.38
N ASN A 47 -24.14 8.84 -16.59
CA ASN A 47 -24.92 9.93 -17.18
C ASN A 47 -26.26 9.38 -17.70
N GLU A 48 -27.36 9.78 -17.07
CA GLU A 48 -28.75 9.40 -17.41
C GLU A 48 -29.11 9.67 -18.89
N ALA A 49 -28.49 10.67 -19.53
CA ALA A 49 -28.72 10.95 -20.94
C ALA A 49 -27.99 9.98 -21.88
N CYS A 50 -26.99 9.25 -21.37
CA CYS A 50 -26.16 8.35 -22.16
C CYS A 50 -26.51 6.88 -21.91
N GLU A 51 -26.39 6.41 -20.67
CA GLU A 51 -26.68 5.03 -20.20
C GLU A 51 -26.08 3.88 -21.04
N LYS A 52 -25.14 4.18 -21.95
CA LYS A 52 -24.50 3.18 -22.78
C LYS A 52 -23.45 2.42 -21.99
N THR A 53 -23.39 1.12 -22.24
CA THR A 53 -22.30 0.26 -21.78
C THR A 53 -21.02 0.60 -22.53
N PHE A 54 -19.91 0.65 -21.81
CA PHE A 54 -18.57 0.75 -22.38
C PHE A 54 -17.60 -0.10 -21.55
N ARG A 55 -16.47 -0.46 -22.18
CA ARG A 55 -15.47 -1.31 -21.56
C ARG A 55 -14.39 -0.48 -20.89
N ILE A 56 -14.07 -0.79 -19.63
CA ILE A 56 -12.91 -0.22 -18.96
C ILE A 56 -11.66 -0.88 -19.51
N ILE A 57 -10.72 -0.09 -20.01
CA ILE A 57 -9.43 -0.56 -20.54
C ILE A 57 -8.33 0.11 -19.73
N GLY A 58 -7.59 -0.69 -18.95
CA GLY A 58 -6.57 -0.19 -18.03
C GLY A 58 -7.09 -0.17 -16.60
N ASP A 59 -6.71 -1.18 -15.83
CA ASP A 59 -6.69 -1.12 -14.38
C ASP A 59 -5.30 -1.51 -13.95
N THR A 60 -4.71 -0.72 -13.07
CA THR A 60 -3.43 -1.07 -12.48
C THR A 60 -3.62 -2.28 -11.58
N ILE A 61 -2.89 -3.37 -11.86
CA ILE A 61 -2.75 -4.54 -10.97
C ILE A 61 -1.84 -4.14 -9.80
N SER A 62 -2.15 -3.01 -9.15
CA SER A 62 -1.36 -2.46 -8.08
C SER A 62 -1.75 -3.12 -6.77
N PRO A 63 -0.79 -3.58 -5.96
CA PRO A 63 -1.09 -4.07 -4.63
C PRO A 63 -1.74 -2.98 -3.77
N ALA A 64 -2.55 -3.39 -2.79
CA ALA A 64 -3.34 -2.46 -1.97
C ALA A 64 -2.55 -1.31 -1.32
N PHE A 65 -1.28 -1.51 -0.96
CA PHE A 65 -0.44 -0.44 -0.40
C PHE A 65 -0.14 0.68 -1.41
N GLU A 66 -0.05 0.38 -2.71
CA GLU A 66 0.15 1.39 -3.75
C GLU A 66 -1.11 2.20 -3.97
N MET A 67 -2.29 1.56 -3.89
CA MET A 67 -3.56 2.26 -4.05
C MET A 67 -3.73 3.38 -3.01
N PHE A 68 -3.33 3.14 -1.75
CA PHE A 68 -3.30 4.20 -0.72
C PHE A 68 -2.36 5.37 -1.07
N ILE A 69 -1.24 5.10 -1.76
CA ILE A 69 -0.29 6.13 -2.21
C ILE A 69 -0.92 6.91 -3.37
N PHE A 70 -1.64 6.24 -4.27
CA PHE A 70 -2.31 6.89 -5.38
C PHE A 70 -3.39 7.86 -4.88
N ASP A 71 -4.15 7.48 -3.87
CA ASP A 71 -5.11 8.36 -3.21
C ASP A 71 -4.45 9.63 -2.64
N CYS A 72 -3.21 9.52 -2.18
CA CYS A 72 -2.49 10.67 -1.63
C CYS A 72 -2.23 11.78 -2.66
N TYR A 73 -2.22 11.51 -3.97
CA TYR A 73 -2.01 12.55 -4.98
C TYR A 73 -3.14 13.56 -5.00
N GLU A 74 -4.38 13.09 -5.04
CA GLU A 74 -5.55 13.98 -5.03
C GLU A 74 -5.71 14.65 -3.67
N LEU A 75 -5.51 13.91 -2.57
CA LEU A 75 -5.52 14.50 -1.23
C LEU A 75 -4.49 15.62 -1.08
N TYR A 76 -3.29 15.45 -1.64
CA TYR A 76 -2.25 16.46 -1.60
C TYR A 76 -2.62 17.71 -2.42
N LYS A 77 -3.13 17.52 -3.65
CA LYS A 77 -3.60 18.63 -4.51
C LYS A 77 -4.71 19.43 -3.83
N LEU A 78 -5.63 18.76 -3.16
CA LEU A 78 -6.73 19.35 -2.39
C LEU A 78 -6.31 19.87 -1.01
N LYS A 79 -5.02 19.76 -0.64
CA LYS A 79 -4.46 20.18 0.65
C LYS A 79 -5.04 19.45 1.86
N HIS A 80 -5.51 18.21 1.67
CA HIS A 80 -5.98 17.32 2.73
C HIS A 80 -4.81 16.57 3.39
N TYR A 81 -3.85 17.31 3.95
CA TYR A 81 -2.57 16.76 4.42
C TYR A 81 -2.70 15.74 5.57
N ALA A 82 -3.67 15.92 6.47
CA ALA A 82 -3.94 14.94 7.52
C ALA A 82 -4.36 13.58 6.91
N SER A 83 -5.24 13.60 5.91
CA SER A 83 -5.65 12.39 5.18
C SER A 83 -4.48 11.78 4.40
N CYS A 84 -3.57 12.59 3.82
CA CYS A 84 -2.34 12.08 3.21
C CYS A 84 -1.50 11.29 4.21
N ILE A 85 -1.28 11.81 5.43
CA ILE A 85 -0.47 11.11 6.46
C ILE A 85 -1.12 9.80 6.89
N ILE A 86 -2.44 9.80 7.09
CA ILE A 86 -3.19 8.60 7.44
C ILE A 86 -3.03 7.54 6.33
N ASN A 87 -3.24 7.92 5.07
CA ASN A 87 -3.12 7.00 3.94
C ASN A 87 -1.69 6.52 3.72
N LEU A 88 -0.68 7.38 3.84
CA LEU A 88 0.72 6.96 3.75
C LEU A 88 1.12 5.99 4.88
N THR A 89 0.62 6.21 6.09
CA THR A 89 0.87 5.28 7.20
C THR A 89 0.19 3.93 6.96
N GLN A 90 -1.05 3.96 6.47
CA GLN A 90 -1.80 2.77 6.11
C GLN A 90 -1.12 1.99 4.97
N ALA A 91 -0.58 2.69 3.97
CA ALA A 91 0.21 2.10 2.89
C ALA A 91 1.39 1.29 3.44
N TRP A 92 2.14 1.85 4.39
CA TRP A 92 3.23 1.14 5.04
C TRP A 92 2.76 -0.10 5.82
N GLU A 93 1.69 0.01 6.60
CA GLU A 93 1.15 -1.13 7.36
C GLU A 93 0.69 -2.26 6.42
N THR A 94 0.03 -1.91 5.30
CA THR A 94 -0.36 -2.87 4.28
C THR A 94 0.85 -3.48 3.57
N PHE A 95 1.89 -2.70 3.30
CA PHE A 95 3.14 -3.20 2.75
C PHE A 95 3.85 -4.18 3.70
N PHE A 96 3.99 -3.86 4.99
CA PHE A 96 4.62 -4.76 5.96
C PHE A 96 3.85 -6.08 6.10
N ALA A 97 2.52 -6.02 6.13
CA ALA A 97 1.69 -7.22 6.15
C ALA A 97 1.90 -8.07 4.89
N ASN A 98 1.97 -7.44 3.71
CA ASN A 98 2.25 -8.12 2.46
C ASN A 98 3.65 -8.75 2.43
N PHE A 99 4.67 -8.01 2.86
CA PHE A 99 6.05 -8.50 2.98
C PHE A 99 6.11 -9.77 3.84
N LEU A 100 5.47 -9.78 5.00
CA LEU A 100 5.46 -10.97 5.87
C LEU A 100 4.79 -12.18 5.20
N ARG A 101 3.69 -11.98 4.45
CA ARG A 101 3.03 -13.07 3.71
C ARG A 101 3.97 -13.65 2.65
N VAL A 102 4.65 -12.79 1.91
CA VAL A 102 5.59 -13.20 0.86
C VAL A 102 6.78 -13.94 1.46
N GLU A 103 7.49 -13.35 2.41
CA GLU A 103 8.73 -13.92 2.96
C GLU A 103 8.50 -15.15 3.84
N LEU A 104 7.44 -15.16 4.65
CA LEU A 104 7.23 -16.23 5.64
C LEU A 104 6.30 -17.34 5.16
N VAL A 105 5.55 -17.10 4.08
CA VAL A 105 4.63 -18.09 3.51
C VAL A 105 4.98 -18.33 2.05
N TYR A 106 4.65 -17.40 1.14
CA TYR A 106 4.61 -17.72 -0.30
C TYR A 106 5.96 -18.16 -0.88
N LYS A 107 7.08 -17.53 -0.51
CA LYS A 107 8.41 -17.91 -1.03
C LYS A 107 8.88 -19.32 -0.64
N ILE A 108 8.26 -19.92 0.38
CA ILE A 108 8.65 -21.23 0.90
C ILE A 108 7.96 -22.36 0.14
N TYR A 109 6.87 -22.03 -0.57
CA TYR A 109 6.05 -22.98 -1.29
C TYR A 109 6.23 -22.82 -2.80
N THR A 110 6.11 -23.95 -3.48
CA THR A 110 6.10 -24.12 -4.93
C THR A 110 4.67 -24.37 -5.42
N VAL A 111 4.46 -24.42 -6.75
CA VAL A 111 3.13 -24.61 -7.34
C VAL A 111 2.50 -25.96 -6.97
N ASP A 112 3.33 -26.96 -6.67
CA ASP A 112 2.90 -28.33 -6.35
C ASP A 112 2.67 -28.56 -4.84
N ASP A 113 2.84 -27.52 -4.01
CA ASP A 113 2.68 -27.64 -2.56
C ASP A 113 1.21 -27.64 -2.11
N ASP A 114 0.98 -28.26 -0.95
CA ASP A 114 -0.33 -28.37 -0.29
C ASP A 114 -0.91 -26.99 0.07
N LEU A 115 -1.94 -26.59 -0.68
CA LEU A 115 -2.68 -25.35 -0.48
C LEU A 115 -3.27 -25.23 0.93
N ASP A 116 -3.67 -26.34 1.56
CA ASP A 116 -4.18 -26.30 2.93
C ASP A 116 -3.09 -25.87 3.92
N LYS A 117 -1.85 -26.29 3.67
CA LYS A 117 -0.70 -25.91 4.49
C LYS A 117 -0.37 -24.42 4.32
N VAL A 118 -0.45 -23.89 3.09
CA VAL A 118 -0.32 -22.46 2.81
C VAL A 118 -1.38 -21.66 3.56
N ASN A 119 -2.65 -22.06 3.43
CA ASN A 119 -3.78 -21.40 4.07
C ASN A 119 -3.68 -21.42 5.61
N LYS A 120 -3.31 -22.55 6.21
CA LYS A 120 -3.06 -22.66 7.65
C LYS A 120 -1.99 -21.68 8.12
N ASN A 121 -0.91 -21.54 7.37
CA ASN A 121 0.17 -20.60 7.69
C ASN A 121 -0.25 -19.13 7.52
N LEU A 122 -1.07 -18.80 6.52
CA LEU A 122 -1.64 -17.46 6.38
C LEU A 122 -2.55 -17.11 7.57
N VAL A 123 -3.43 -18.02 7.99
CA VAL A 123 -4.31 -17.82 9.15
C VAL A 123 -3.47 -17.63 10.42
N LYS A 124 -2.43 -18.44 10.62
CA LYS A 124 -1.53 -18.33 11.77
C LYS A 124 -0.79 -16.99 11.78
N LEU A 125 -0.24 -16.58 10.64
CA LEU A 125 0.44 -15.28 10.49
C LEU A 125 -0.52 -14.12 10.78
N TYR A 126 -1.73 -14.15 10.23
CA TYR A 126 -2.76 -13.15 10.50
C TYR A 126 -3.13 -13.08 11.98
N GLY A 127 -3.30 -14.24 12.64
CA GLY A 127 -3.57 -14.32 14.07
C GLY A 127 -2.48 -13.66 14.93
N LEU A 128 -1.22 -13.78 14.52
CA LEU A 128 -0.09 -13.11 15.17
C LEU A 128 -0.12 -11.60 14.95
N SER A 129 -0.38 -11.16 13.71
CA SER A 129 -0.12 -9.79 13.27
C SER A 129 -1.30 -8.82 13.35
N LYS A 130 -2.53 -9.30 13.46
CA LYS A 130 -3.77 -8.49 13.33
C LYS A 130 -3.91 -7.29 14.27
N THR A 131 -3.18 -7.26 15.39
CA THR A 131 -3.25 -6.16 16.38
C THR A 131 -2.06 -5.21 16.32
N TRP A 132 -1.12 -5.43 15.40
CA TRP A 132 0.10 -4.62 15.35
C TRP A 132 -0.15 -3.33 14.58
N ALA A 133 0.20 -2.20 15.18
CA ALA A 133 0.25 -0.91 14.51
C ALA A 133 1.65 -0.66 13.88
N PHE A 134 1.76 0.44 13.12
CA PHE A 134 2.94 0.85 12.36
C PHE A 134 4.26 0.61 13.08
N GLY A 135 4.44 1.12 14.31
CA GLY A 135 5.72 1.00 15.03
C GLY A 135 6.15 -0.46 15.25
N THR A 136 5.21 -1.31 15.64
CA THR A 136 5.45 -2.75 15.84
C THR A 136 5.78 -3.45 14.52
N GLN A 137 5.02 -3.15 13.46
CA GLN A 137 5.25 -3.75 12.14
C GLN A 137 6.59 -3.29 11.52
N ARG A 138 6.92 -2.00 11.63
CA ARG A 138 8.21 -1.41 11.22
C ARG A 138 9.36 -2.13 11.91
N ASN A 139 9.29 -2.29 13.23
CA ASN A 139 10.36 -2.96 13.98
C ASN A 139 10.57 -4.40 13.52
N ILE A 140 9.47 -5.15 13.33
CA ILE A 140 9.54 -6.52 12.81
C ILE A 140 10.16 -6.56 11.42
N PHE A 141 9.70 -5.70 10.51
CA PHE A 141 10.21 -5.61 9.15
C PHE A 141 11.72 -5.35 9.13
N ILE A 142 12.18 -4.32 9.84
CA ILE A 142 13.61 -3.98 9.90
C ILE A 142 14.44 -5.10 10.52
N ASN A 143 13.97 -5.70 11.62
CA ASN A 143 14.68 -6.80 12.27
C ASN A 143 14.78 -8.04 11.35
N ILE A 144 13.76 -8.34 10.54
CA ILE A 144 13.82 -9.41 9.53
C ILE A 144 14.81 -9.04 8.40
N CYS A 145 14.88 -7.78 7.98
CA CYS A 145 15.88 -7.33 7.00
C CYS A 145 17.33 -7.45 7.53
N MET A 146 17.52 -7.38 8.85
CA MET A 146 18.82 -7.55 9.50
C MET A 146 19.17 -9.03 9.75
N GLU A 147 18.17 -9.84 10.10
CA GLU A 147 18.31 -11.26 10.38
C GLU A 147 17.08 -12.01 9.83
N PRO A 148 17.16 -12.53 8.59
CA PRO A 148 16.04 -13.21 7.95
C PRO A 148 15.52 -14.38 8.76
N VAL A 149 14.19 -14.54 8.75
CA VAL A 149 13.50 -15.67 9.38
C VAL A 149 12.71 -16.40 8.31
N VAL A 150 12.86 -17.72 8.27
CA VAL A 150 12.17 -18.56 7.29
C VAL A 150 11.04 -19.31 7.97
N GLY A 151 9.82 -19.08 7.49
CA GLY A 151 8.62 -19.79 7.92
C GLY A 151 7.93 -19.20 9.15
N VAL A 152 6.61 -19.38 9.18
CA VAL A 152 5.73 -18.83 10.23
C VAL A 152 6.07 -19.38 11.62
N ASP A 153 6.51 -20.63 11.74
CA ASP A 153 6.83 -21.23 13.04
C ASP A 153 8.10 -20.65 13.67
N ALA A 154 9.17 -20.49 12.89
CA ALA A 154 10.40 -19.85 13.35
C ALA A 154 10.14 -18.38 13.70
N PHE A 155 9.34 -17.70 12.87
CA PHE A 155 8.89 -16.35 13.12
C PHE A 155 8.11 -16.23 14.43
N ALA A 156 7.13 -17.13 14.68
CA ALA A 156 6.35 -17.13 15.91
C ALA A 156 7.22 -17.24 17.17
N LYS A 157 8.28 -18.05 17.14
CA LYS A 157 9.24 -18.20 18.24
C LYS A 157 10.06 -16.92 18.50
N LYS A 158 10.45 -16.20 17.45
CA LYS A 158 11.23 -14.96 17.54
C LYS A 158 10.37 -13.69 17.63
N CYS A 159 9.06 -13.78 17.43
CA CYS A 159 8.16 -12.65 17.22
C CYS A 159 8.27 -11.57 18.31
N ASN A 160 8.29 -11.96 19.59
CA ASN A 160 8.41 -11.01 20.70
C ASN A 160 9.75 -10.26 20.73
N GLN A 161 10.83 -10.88 20.24
CA GLN A 161 12.12 -10.22 20.09
C GLN A 161 12.10 -9.26 18.90
N LEU A 162 11.53 -9.69 17.77
CA LEU A 162 11.45 -8.90 16.52
C LEU A 162 10.59 -7.64 16.67
N LYS A 163 9.65 -7.60 17.62
CA LYS A 163 8.85 -6.40 17.93
C LYS A 163 9.66 -5.27 18.56
N LYS A 164 10.80 -5.57 19.18
CA LYS A 164 11.64 -4.57 19.86
C LYS A 164 12.24 -3.61 18.83
N PRO A 165 12.40 -2.32 19.17
CA PRO A 165 13.04 -1.36 18.29
C PRO A 165 14.41 -1.88 17.80
N PRO A 166 14.67 -1.89 16.49
CA PRO A 166 15.96 -2.30 15.93
C PRO A 166 17.04 -1.35 16.43
N GLN A 167 18.22 -1.89 16.76
CA GLN A 167 19.35 -1.05 17.14
C GLN A 167 20.00 -0.42 15.90
N ARG A 168 20.27 0.88 15.95
CA ARG A 168 20.85 1.63 14.82
C ARG A 168 22.19 1.09 14.33
N ASN A 169 23.05 0.62 15.25
CA ASN A 169 24.32 -0.03 14.90
C ASN A 169 24.12 -1.35 14.15
N GLY A 170 23.00 -2.05 14.37
CA GLY A 170 22.66 -3.30 13.71
C GLY A 170 22.22 -3.12 12.25
N LEU A 171 21.86 -1.90 11.83
CA LEU A 171 21.43 -1.63 10.45
C LEU A 171 22.52 -1.91 9.42
N SER A 172 23.80 -1.98 9.81
CA SER A 172 24.90 -2.35 8.91
C SER A 172 24.80 -3.79 8.40
N ARG A 173 23.94 -4.64 8.99
CA ARG A 173 23.68 -6.02 8.56
C ARG A 173 22.66 -6.12 7.42
N VAL A 174 21.95 -5.02 7.12
CA VAL A 174 20.98 -4.94 6.04
C VAL A 174 21.71 -4.95 4.69
N ASN A 175 21.09 -5.53 3.65
CA ASN A 175 21.60 -5.48 2.28
C ASN A 175 21.95 -4.02 1.88
N PRO A 176 23.19 -3.74 1.40
CA PRO A 176 23.63 -2.41 1.00
C PRO A 176 22.71 -1.69 0.01
N GLU A 177 22.06 -2.44 -0.90
CA GLU A 177 21.16 -1.89 -1.93
C GLU A 177 19.93 -1.21 -1.33
N ILE A 178 19.44 -1.73 -0.20
CA ILE A 178 18.24 -1.20 0.49
C ILE A 178 18.59 -0.47 1.80
N TYR A 179 19.87 -0.45 2.21
CA TYR A 179 20.31 0.16 3.47
C TYR A 179 19.82 1.60 3.63
N GLY A 180 19.98 2.42 2.58
CA GLY A 180 19.53 3.81 2.61
C GLY A 180 18.01 3.95 2.82
N LEU A 181 17.24 3.00 2.31
CA LEU A 181 15.78 2.95 2.44
C LEU A 181 15.38 2.55 3.86
N ILE A 182 15.99 1.48 4.38
CA ILE A 182 15.76 0.99 5.74
C ILE A 182 16.14 2.03 6.78
N LYS A 183 17.25 2.76 6.57
CA LYS A 183 17.65 3.86 7.44
C LYS A 183 16.61 4.99 7.48
N ARG A 184 16.08 5.41 6.32
CA ARG A 184 15.00 6.42 6.28
C ARG A 184 13.73 5.94 6.95
N LEU A 185 13.36 4.67 6.78
CA LEU A 185 12.20 4.10 7.46
C LEU A 185 12.40 4.02 8.98
N HIS A 186 13.59 3.61 9.42
CA HIS A 186 13.97 3.59 10.84
C HIS A 186 13.82 4.96 11.48
N ASP A 187 14.27 6.00 10.78
CA ASP A 187 14.26 7.38 11.25
C ASP A 187 12.93 8.11 10.99
N SER A 188 11.95 7.44 10.36
CA SER A 188 10.65 8.03 10.04
C SER A 188 9.77 8.18 11.27
N GLY A 189 9.24 9.39 11.46
CA GLY A 189 8.24 9.73 12.47
C GLY A 189 6.79 9.63 11.98
N ILE A 190 6.53 8.95 10.86
CA ILE A 190 5.19 8.94 10.24
C ILE A 190 4.11 8.33 11.15
N GLY A 191 4.47 7.33 11.96
CA GLY A 191 3.54 6.68 12.90
C GLY A 191 3.15 7.60 14.05
N GLU A 192 4.10 8.39 14.55
CA GLU A 192 3.90 9.41 15.56
C GLU A 192 3.03 10.54 15.01
N LEU A 193 3.38 11.05 13.82
CA LEU A 193 2.63 12.11 13.15
C LEU A 193 1.18 11.69 12.85
N ARG A 194 0.94 10.44 12.44
CA ARG A 194 -0.42 9.91 12.28
C ARG A 194 -1.22 10.05 13.58
N ASN A 195 -0.63 9.70 14.72
CA ASN A 195 -1.35 9.76 15.99
C ASN A 195 -1.69 11.22 16.37
N GLU A 196 -0.83 12.18 16.01
CA GLU A 196 -1.07 13.60 16.26
C GLU A 196 -2.21 14.19 15.41
N VAL A 197 -2.41 13.68 14.18
CA VAL A 197 -3.41 14.24 13.24
C VAL A 197 -4.83 13.68 13.40
N VAL A 198 -5.02 12.59 14.15
CA VAL A 198 -6.31 11.84 14.24
C VAL A 198 -7.25 12.35 15.36
N HIS A 199 -6.81 13.25 16.23
CA HIS A 199 -7.60 13.76 17.35
C HIS A 199 -8.46 15.01 17.03
N LYS A 200 -9.52 15.27 17.80
CA LYS A 200 -10.44 16.41 17.56
C LYS A 200 -9.74 17.79 17.64
N ASN A 201 -8.72 17.91 18.50
CA ASN A 201 -7.84 19.09 18.60
C ASN A 201 -6.49 18.84 17.89
N ALA A 202 -6.46 17.94 16.91
CA ALA A 202 -5.25 17.48 16.26
C ALA A 202 -4.41 18.61 15.65
N TYR A 203 -3.12 18.31 15.56
CA TYR A 203 -2.18 19.04 14.72
C TYR A 203 -2.69 19.18 13.28
N ARG A 204 -2.32 20.29 12.61
CA ARG A 204 -2.63 20.55 11.20
C ARG A 204 -1.31 20.60 10.44
N PRO A 205 -0.95 19.52 9.72
CA PRO A 205 0.31 19.41 9.02
C PRO A 205 0.47 20.48 7.94
N HIS A 206 1.70 20.94 7.77
CA HIS A 206 2.12 21.81 6.69
C HIS A 206 2.57 20.99 5.46
N LYS A 207 2.62 21.65 4.31
CA LYS A 207 3.04 21.06 3.03
C LYS A 207 4.43 20.40 3.12
N ASP A 208 5.40 21.09 3.74
CA ASP A 208 6.79 20.66 3.80
C ASP A 208 6.97 19.31 4.55
N GLU A 209 6.09 19.03 5.53
CA GLU A 209 6.10 17.75 6.25
C GLU A 209 5.63 16.60 5.36
N ILE A 210 4.64 16.87 4.50
CA ILE A 210 4.18 15.90 3.51
C ILE A 210 5.24 15.67 2.44
N ASP A 211 5.98 16.71 2.03
CA ASP A 211 7.05 16.59 1.03
C ASP A 211 8.19 15.69 1.54
N ASN A 212 8.54 15.81 2.82
CA ASN A 212 9.51 14.92 3.46
C ASN A 212 9.03 13.46 3.53
N LEU A 213 7.75 13.22 3.81
CA LEU A 213 7.16 11.86 3.78
C LEU A 213 7.04 11.30 2.36
N ASN A 214 6.70 12.16 1.39
CA ASN A 214 6.57 11.81 -0.02
C ASN A 214 7.90 11.33 -0.62
N SER A 215 9.04 11.81 -0.14
CA SER A 215 10.35 11.29 -0.55
C SER A 215 10.53 9.79 -0.22
N GLY A 216 9.82 9.29 0.78
CA GLY A 216 9.78 7.87 1.17
C GLY A 216 8.76 7.02 0.42
N ARG A 217 7.82 7.60 -0.35
CA ARG A 217 6.76 6.82 -1.03
C ARG A 217 7.28 6.00 -2.22
N PHE A 218 8.36 6.45 -2.86
CA PHE A 218 9.04 5.73 -3.94
C PHE A 218 9.56 4.35 -3.50
N LEU A 219 9.66 4.12 -2.19
CA LEU A 219 10.02 2.83 -1.59
C LEU A 219 8.94 1.77 -1.78
N LEU A 220 7.69 2.20 -1.90
CA LEU A 220 6.52 1.34 -1.94
C LEU A 220 5.97 1.14 -3.35
N ILE A 221 6.35 1.94 -4.34
CA ILE A 221 5.86 1.78 -5.71
C ILE A 221 6.71 0.73 -6.43
N THR A 222 6.13 -0.40 -6.78
CA THR A 222 6.81 -1.57 -7.36
C THR A 222 7.09 -1.42 -8.86
N ASN A 223 6.24 -0.67 -9.59
CA ASN A 223 6.40 -0.46 -11.03
C ASN A 223 7.24 0.81 -11.35
N PRO A 224 8.37 0.68 -12.07
CA PRO A 224 9.20 1.82 -12.46
C PRO A 224 8.51 2.83 -13.39
N ASN A 225 7.57 2.40 -14.22
CA ASN A 225 6.85 3.29 -15.14
C ASN A 225 5.90 4.21 -14.37
N ASP A 226 5.30 3.69 -13.29
CA ASP A 226 4.48 4.49 -12.39
C ASP A 226 5.34 5.51 -11.64
N ARG A 227 6.61 5.21 -11.34
CA ARG A 227 7.54 6.21 -10.76
C ARG A 227 7.85 7.36 -11.71
N GLN A 228 7.93 7.10 -13.02
CA GLN A 228 8.30 8.12 -14.03
C GLN A 228 7.14 9.04 -14.40
N SER A 229 5.91 8.54 -14.45
CA SER A 229 4.71 9.37 -14.69
C SER A 229 4.48 10.39 -13.58
N LEU A 230 4.94 10.07 -12.36
CA LEU A 230 4.84 10.90 -11.15
C LEU A 230 5.87 12.05 -11.07
N HIS A 231 6.89 12.07 -11.92
CA HIS A 231 7.88 13.16 -11.98
C HIS A 231 7.43 14.33 -12.87
N LYS A 232 6.27 14.22 -13.56
CA LYS A 232 5.78 15.21 -14.52
C LYS A 232 4.64 16.11 -14.01
N THR A 233 4.34 16.08 -12.71
CA THR A 233 3.37 16.96 -12.01
C THR A 233 4.08 17.78 -10.96
#